data_AF-A0A918HCZ7-F1
#
_entry.id   AF-A0A918HCZ7-F1
#
_cell.length_a   1.000
_cell.length_b   1.000
_cell.length_c   1.000
_cell.angle_alpha   90.00
_cell.angle_beta   90.00
_cell.angle_gamma   90.00
#
_symmetry.space_group_name_H-M   'P 1'
#
loop_
_entity.id
_entity.type
_entity.pdbx_description
1 polymer ?
#
loop_
_entity_poly.entity_id
_entity_poly.type
_entity_poly.pdbx_seq_one_letter_code
_entity_poly.pdbx_strand_id
1 'polypeptide(L)'
;MTSPHSVSAERSASPLGTLTIVPWTNGPTPDDSIVPFLMVYSLGDGRDGPEAGEAAMRAALEGMGLPIGDRVVNAAQETAIAAHLLVEAQQAVLTLPFMKVQCSVPAQWEKAAHENAQVFLIVSTLPWPDAVPGEAITEEQLRAFVTDEKVVTAGAHVMLPVRRVRG
;
A
#
# COMPACT_ATOMS: atom_id res chain seq x y z
N MET A 1 -2.50 16.12 5.12
CA MET A 1 -3.69 15.72 4.31
C MET A 1 -3.26 14.84 3.15
N THR A 2 -3.67 13.58 3.18
CA THR A 2 -3.35 12.53 2.19
C THR A 2 -4.65 12.04 1.57
N SER A 3 -4.65 11.83 0.25
CA SER A 3 -5.84 11.43 -0.48
C SER A 3 -5.66 10.03 -1.08
N PRO A 4 -6.62 9.11 -0.90
CA PRO A 4 -6.61 7.80 -1.51
C PRO A 4 -6.86 7.87 -3.03
N HIS A 5 -6.11 7.10 -3.81
CA HIS A 5 -6.25 7.00 -5.27
C HIS A 5 -6.85 5.65 -5.68
N SER A 6 -7.77 5.67 -6.66
CA SER A 6 -8.43 4.49 -7.22
C SER A 6 -7.66 3.87 -8.40
N VAL A 7 -7.90 2.58 -8.64
CA VAL A 7 -7.44 1.87 -9.85
C VAL A 7 -8.57 1.82 -10.88
N SER A 8 -8.25 1.99 -12.17
CA SER A 8 -9.22 2.04 -13.27
C SER A 8 -10.15 0.81 -13.38
N ALA A 9 -11.35 1.10 -13.88
CA ALA A 9 -12.64 0.42 -13.75
C ALA A 9 -12.83 -0.97 -14.44
N GLU A 10 -11.81 -1.80 -14.63
CA GLU A 10 -12.05 -3.20 -15.09
C GLU A 10 -12.44 -4.16 -13.94
N ARG A 11 -13.13 -3.61 -12.92
CA ARG A 11 -13.22 -4.13 -11.56
C ARG A 11 -14.43 -5.00 -11.22
N SER A 12 -15.46 -5.02 -12.07
CA SER A 12 -16.77 -5.56 -11.66
C SER A 12 -16.84 -7.09 -11.49
N ALA A 13 -15.76 -7.84 -11.73
CA ALA A 13 -15.72 -9.30 -11.61
C ALA A 13 -14.69 -9.85 -10.60
N SER A 14 -13.88 -9.01 -9.98
CA SER A 14 -12.84 -9.45 -9.04
C SER A 14 -13.40 -9.67 -7.64
N PRO A 15 -13.07 -10.78 -6.95
CA PRO A 15 -13.41 -10.95 -5.53
C PRO A 15 -12.76 -9.86 -4.65
N LEU A 16 -11.68 -9.22 -5.10
CA LEU A 16 -11.00 -8.15 -4.36
C LEU A 16 -11.75 -6.81 -4.35
N GLY A 17 -12.73 -6.64 -5.26
CA GLY A 17 -13.44 -5.37 -5.41
C GLY A 17 -12.51 -4.18 -5.69
N THR A 18 -12.82 -3.07 -5.05
CA THR A 18 -12.07 -1.82 -5.15
C THR A 18 -10.86 -1.84 -4.22
N LEU A 19 -9.67 -2.09 -4.78
CA LEU A 19 -8.39 -1.79 -4.13
C LEU A 19 -8.03 -0.30 -4.18
N THR A 20 -7.45 0.19 -3.11
CA THR A 20 -7.07 1.58 -2.93
C THR A 20 -5.64 1.65 -2.42
N ILE A 21 -4.95 2.74 -2.73
CA ILE A 21 -3.63 3.04 -2.18
C ILE A 21 -3.66 4.38 -1.44
N VAL A 22 -3.01 4.43 -0.28
CA VAL A 22 -2.77 5.67 0.47
C VAL A 22 -1.27 5.81 0.79
N PRO A 23 -0.62 6.92 0.36
CA PRO A 23 0.72 7.26 0.80
C PRO A 23 0.68 8.10 2.07
N TRP A 24 1.66 7.94 2.96
CA TRP A 24 1.91 8.87 4.08
C TRP A 24 3.37 8.80 4.53
N THR A 25 3.77 9.72 5.41
CA THR A 25 5.05 9.65 6.11
C THR A 25 4.81 9.42 7.60
N ASN A 26 5.80 8.90 8.33
CA ASN A 26 5.79 9.13 9.79
C ASN A 26 5.65 10.66 10.01
N GLY A 27 4.82 11.05 10.99
CA GLY A 27 4.52 12.46 11.25
C GLY A 27 5.81 13.25 11.55
N PRO A 28 5.75 14.58 11.62
CA PRO A 28 6.93 15.40 11.90
C PRO A 28 7.37 15.21 13.36
N THR A 29 8.18 14.20 13.64
CA THR A 29 9.00 14.16 14.84
C THR A 29 10.29 14.94 14.54
N PRO A 30 10.66 15.95 15.35
CA PRO A 30 11.76 16.88 15.04
C PRO A 30 13.12 16.21 14.80
N ASP A 31 13.32 15.00 15.30
CA ASP A 31 14.61 14.29 15.29
C ASP A 31 14.63 13.01 14.44
N ASP A 32 13.51 12.58 13.85
CA ASP A 32 13.50 11.35 13.04
C ASP A 32 13.62 11.64 11.55
N SER A 33 14.35 10.77 10.87
CA SER A 33 14.33 10.73 9.40
C SER A 33 12.91 10.42 8.93
N ILE A 34 12.45 11.16 7.92
CA ILE A 34 11.14 10.92 7.30
C ILE A 34 11.15 9.52 6.67
N VAL A 35 10.20 8.70 7.07
CA VAL A 35 9.98 7.35 6.54
C VAL A 35 8.74 7.38 5.65
N PRO A 36 8.88 7.07 4.35
CA PRO A 36 7.75 7.00 3.43
C PRO A 36 7.05 5.64 3.51
N PHE A 37 5.73 5.67 3.65
CA PHE A 37 4.87 4.51 3.69
C PHE A 37 3.85 4.52 2.55
N LEU A 38 3.45 3.33 2.11
CA LEU A 38 2.31 3.03 1.25
C LEU A 38 1.44 1.98 1.91
N MET A 39 0.13 2.09 1.76
CA MET A 39 -0.80 1.04 2.16
C MET A 39 -1.76 0.73 1.03
N VAL A 40 -1.94 -0.57 0.81
CA VAL A 40 -2.94 -1.12 -0.09
C VAL A 40 -4.01 -1.83 0.73
N TYR A 41 -5.27 -1.55 0.42
CA TYR A 41 -6.44 -2.16 1.07
C TYR A 41 -7.59 -2.30 0.06
N SER A 42 -8.55 -3.17 0.36
CA SER A 42 -9.82 -3.26 -0.36
C SER A 42 -10.91 -2.45 0.36
N LEU A 43 -11.93 -1.97 -0.35
CA LEU A 43 -13.15 -1.43 0.26
C LEU A 43 -14.13 -2.53 0.72
N GLY A 44 -13.89 -3.79 0.37
CA GLY A 44 -14.80 -4.89 0.68
C GLY A 44 -16.08 -4.93 -0.18
N ASP A 45 -16.13 -4.14 -1.25
CA ASP A 45 -17.21 -4.05 -2.24
C ASP A 45 -17.06 -5.08 -3.38
N GLY A 46 -16.28 -6.12 -3.16
CA GLY A 46 -16.12 -7.24 -4.09
C GLY A 46 -17.43 -8.00 -4.30
N ARG A 47 -17.56 -8.63 -5.47
CA ARG A 47 -18.81 -9.31 -5.88
C ARG A 47 -19.34 -10.36 -4.88
N ASP A 48 -18.43 -10.99 -4.15
CA ASP A 48 -18.69 -12.12 -3.23
C ASP A 48 -18.67 -11.66 -1.76
N GLY A 49 -18.63 -10.33 -1.51
CA GLY A 49 -18.59 -9.72 -0.18
C GLY A 49 -17.19 -9.56 0.42
N PRO A 50 -17.10 -8.88 1.58
CA PRO A 50 -15.84 -8.52 2.22
C PRO A 50 -15.01 -9.73 2.68
N GLU A 51 -15.65 -10.81 3.15
CA GLU A 51 -14.95 -12.02 3.60
C GLU A 51 -14.25 -12.74 2.42
N ALA A 52 -14.91 -12.76 1.25
CA ALA A 52 -14.32 -13.31 0.04
C ALA A 52 -13.17 -12.42 -0.47
N GLY A 53 -13.29 -11.10 -0.33
CA GLY A 53 -12.22 -10.14 -0.62
C GLY A 53 -11.00 -10.34 0.28
N GLU A 54 -11.20 -10.54 1.58
CA GLU A 54 -10.12 -10.86 2.52
C GLU A 54 -9.41 -12.16 2.12
N ALA A 55 -10.17 -13.23 1.87
CA ALA A 55 -9.61 -14.52 1.47
C ALA A 55 -8.84 -14.43 0.14
N ALA A 56 -9.37 -13.68 -0.83
CA ALA A 56 -8.70 -13.43 -2.10
C ALA A 56 -7.40 -12.61 -1.91
N MET A 57 -7.40 -11.61 -1.04
CA MET A 57 -6.20 -10.82 -0.75
C MET A 57 -5.14 -11.68 -0.07
N ARG A 58 -5.53 -12.51 0.91
CA ARG A 58 -4.64 -13.48 1.56
C ARG A 58 -4.00 -14.42 0.54
N ALA A 59 -4.79 -15.04 -0.33
CA ALA A 59 -4.28 -15.93 -1.37
C ALA A 59 -3.33 -15.21 -2.36
N ALA A 60 -3.60 -13.94 -2.68
CA ALA A 60 -2.74 -13.14 -3.54
C ALA A 60 -1.38 -12.84 -2.90
N LEU A 61 -1.35 -12.52 -1.60
CA LEU A 61 -0.12 -12.29 -0.84
C LEU A 61 0.69 -13.57 -0.67
N GLU A 62 0.04 -14.67 -0.33
CA GLU A 62 0.67 -16.00 -0.25
C GLU A 62 1.26 -16.42 -1.59
N GLY A 63 0.53 -16.19 -2.69
CA GLY A 63 1.01 -16.45 -4.06
C GLY A 63 2.21 -15.59 -4.47
N MET A 64 2.42 -14.44 -3.83
CA MET A 64 3.62 -13.62 -3.97
C MET A 64 4.78 -14.10 -3.09
N GLY A 65 4.57 -15.05 -2.17
CA GLY A 65 5.53 -15.44 -1.15
C GLY A 65 5.63 -14.45 0.01
N LEU A 66 4.64 -13.57 0.19
CA LEU A 66 4.62 -12.62 1.28
C LEU A 66 3.95 -13.23 2.52
N PRO A 67 4.66 -13.32 3.66
CA PRO A 67 4.07 -13.75 4.91
C PRO A 67 3.08 -12.69 5.42
N ILE A 68 1.97 -13.15 5.97
CA ILE A 68 1.02 -12.31 6.71
C ILE A 68 1.41 -12.29 8.18
N GLY A 69 1.30 -11.14 8.81
CA GLY A 69 1.71 -10.89 10.19
C GLY A 69 2.96 -10.03 10.26
N ASP A 70 3.69 -10.12 11.37
CA ASP A 70 4.62 -9.05 11.77
C ASP A 70 5.99 -9.10 11.08
N ARG A 71 6.18 -10.01 10.12
CA ARG A 71 7.44 -10.11 9.38
C ARG A 71 7.47 -9.11 8.23
N VAL A 72 8.46 -8.22 8.28
CA VAL A 72 8.81 -7.35 7.14
C VAL A 72 9.70 -8.10 6.16
N VAL A 73 9.27 -8.21 4.91
CA VAL A 73 10.06 -8.78 3.80
C VAL A 73 10.85 -7.70 3.09
N ASN A 74 12.12 -7.93 2.81
CA ASN A 74 12.95 -7.02 2.02
C ASN A 74 12.96 -7.45 0.55
N ALA A 75 12.17 -6.78 -0.30
CA ALA A 75 12.07 -7.10 -1.71
C ALA A 75 13.36 -6.81 -2.51
N ALA A 76 14.31 -6.05 -1.96
CA ALA A 76 15.63 -5.88 -2.57
C ALA A 76 16.51 -7.13 -2.42
N GLN A 77 16.25 -7.96 -1.40
CA GLN A 77 17.00 -9.19 -1.12
C GLN A 77 16.30 -10.45 -1.64
N GLU A 78 14.99 -10.38 -1.83
CA GLU A 78 14.16 -11.51 -2.27
C GLU A 78 13.63 -11.30 -3.70
N THR A 79 14.41 -11.69 -4.70
CA THR A 79 14.09 -11.46 -6.13
C THR A 79 12.84 -12.19 -6.64
N ALA A 80 12.33 -13.18 -5.89
CA ALA A 80 11.09 -13.89 -6.21
C ALA A 80 9.84 -13.05 -5.92
N ILE A 81 9.95 -11.99 -5.11
CA ILE A 81 8.82 -11.12 -4.79
C ILE A 81 8.54 -10.20 -5.99
N ALA A 82 7.42 -10.45 -6.68
CA ALA A 82 6.97 -9.68 -7.83
C ALA A 82 6.30 -8.33 -7.43
N ALA A 83 6.99 -7.52 -6.63
CA ALA A 83 6.55 -6.19 -6.23
C ALA A 83 7.55 -5.12 -6.70
N HIS A 84 7.05 -4.10 -7.39
CA HIS A 84 7.89 -3.06 -7.97
C HIS A 84 7.33 -1.67 -7.68
N LEU A 85 8.23 -0.76 -7.28
CA LEU A 85 7.90 0.63 -7.01
C LEU A 85 8.79 1.55 -7.85
N LEU A 86 8.16 2.41 -8.63
CA LEU A 86 8.77 3.52 -9.32
C LEU A 86 8.31 4.82 -8.67
N VAL A 87 9.22 5.72 -8.35
CA VAL A 87 8.90 7.05 -7.81
C VAL A 87 9.59 8.09 -8.66
N GLU A 88 8.82 9.00 -9.26
CA GLU A 88 9.33 10.10 -10.07
C GLU A 88 8.24 11.18 -10.20
N ALA A 89 8.64 12.45 -10.26
CA ALA A 89 7.74 13.58 -10.55
C ALA A 89 6.49 13.62 -9.64
N GLN A 90 6.69 13.39 -8.35
CA GLN A 90 5.64 13.34 -7.31
C GLN A 90 4.57 12.27 -7.59
N GLN A 91 4.93 11.23 -8.32
CA GLN A 91 4.10 10.07 -8.59
C GLN A 91 4.79 8.80 -8.07
N ALA A 92 4.01 7.94 -7.43
CA ALA A 92 4.41 6.59 -7.10
C ALA A 92 3.61 5.61 -7.97
N VAL A 93 4.31 4.77 -8.74
CA VAL A 93 3.72 3.69 -9.52
C VAL A 93 4.06 2.37 -8.85
N LEU A 94 3.06 1.78 -8.20
CA LEU A 94 3.16 0.47 -7.57
C LEU A 94 2.62 -0.61 -8.52
N THR A 95 3.44 -1.63 -8.75
CA THR A 95 3.06 -2.81 -9.54
C THR A 95 3.20 -4.06 -8.67
N LEU A 96 2.08 -4.75 -8.48
CA LEU A 96 1.91 -6.07 -7.87
C LEU A 96 1.27 -7.01 -8.92
N PRO A 97 1.30 -8.34 -8.74
CA PRO A 97 0.72 -9.27 -9.73
C PRO A 97 -0.78 -9.07 -9.98
N PHE A 98 -1.51 -8.60 -8.97
CA PHE A 98 -2.96 -8.38 -9.01
C PHE A 98 -3.35 -6.90 -9.10
N MET A 99 -2.37 -5.98 -9.14
CA MET A 99 -2.66 -4.55 -9.10
C MET A 99 -1.53 -3.74 -9.72
N LYS A 100 -1.88 -2.81 -10.62
CA LYS A 100 -0.99 -1.71 -11.01
C LYS A 100 -1.70 -0.40 -10.73
N VAL A 101 -1.10 0.46 -9.93
CA VAL A 101 -1.69 1.74 -9.50
C VAL A 101 -0.65 2.85 -9.55
N GLN A 102 -1.13 4.03 -9.91
CA GLN A 102 -0.37 5.27 -9.82
C GLN A 102 -1.08 6.19 -8.82
N CYS A 103 -0.33 6.75 -7.88
CA CYS A 103 -0.84 7.73 -6.92
C CYS A 103 0.07 8.94 -6.80
N SER A 104 -0.53 10.10 -6.51
CA SER A 104 0.22 11.32 -6.23
C SER A 104 0.80 11.24 -4.81
N VAL A 105 2.05 11.68 -4.66
CA VAL A 105 2.75 11.70 -3.38
C VAL A 105 3.25 13.11 -3.04
N PRO A 106 3.29 13.51 -1.76
CA PRO A 106 3.89 14.78 -1.37
C PRO A 106 5.38 14.86 -1.75
N ALA A 107 5.89 16.05 -2.07
CA ALA A 107 7.31 16.23 -2.43
C ALA A 107 8.28 15.75 -1.34
N GLN A 108 7.93 15.95 -0.07
CA GLN A 108 8.71 15.45 1.06
C GLN A 108 8.72 13.92 1.14
N TRP A 109 7.64 13.26 0.73
CA TRP A 109 7.54 11.81 0.69
C TRP A 109 8.45 11.25 -0.40
N GLU A 110 8.42 11.85 -1.61
CA GLU A 110 9.29 11.45 -2.72
C GLU A 110 10.77 11.65 -2.35
N LYS A 111 11.11 12.81 -1.76
CA LYS A 111 12.47 13.08 -1.28
C LYS A 111 12.94 12.00 -0.32
N ALA A 112 12.12 11.67 0.69
CA ALA A 112 12.43 10.62 1.65
C ALA A 112 12.58 9.24 1.00
N ALA A 113 11.72 8.89 0.03
CA ALA A 113 11.80 7.63 -0.72
C ALA A 113 13.13 7.51 -1.47
N HIS A 114 13.58 8.61 -2.06
CA HIS A 114 14.86 8.69 -2.76
C HIS A 114 16.07 8.64 -1.84
N GLU A 115 16.03 9.35 -0.72
CA GLU A 115 17.11 9.38 0.27
C GLU A 115 17.28 8.03 0.98
N ASN A 116 16.16 7.38 1.33
CA ASN A 116 16.16 6.08 1.97
C ASN A 116 16.38 4.92 0.98
N ALA A 117 16.26 5.18 -0.33
CA ALA A 117 16.23 4.19 -1.42
C ALA A 117 15.15 3.09 -1.25
N GLN A 118 14.21 3.27 -0.33
CA GLN A 118 13.19 2.29 0.02
C GLN A 118 11.92 2.94 0.56
N VAL A 119 10.81 2.22 0.43
CA VAL A 119 9.48 2.58 0.93
C VAL A 119 8.86 1.39 1.64
N PHE A 120 8.21 1.62 2.78
CA PHE A 120 7.47 0.58 3.49
C PHE A 120 6.07 0.44 2.89
N LEU A 121 5.78 -0.72 2.32
CA LEU A 121 4.47 -1.12 1.83
C LEU A 121 3.78 -2.01 2.88
N ILE A 122 2.55 -1.65 3.22
CA ILE A 122 1.62 -2.49 3.97
C ILE A 122 0.50 -2.93 3.01
N VAL A 123 0.20 -4.22 2.96
CA VAL A 123 -0.96 -4.73 2.23
C VAL A 123 -1.89 -5.40 3.24
N SER A 124 -3.00 -4.74 3.56
CA SER A 124 -3.99 -5.26 4.51
C SER A 124 -4.87 -6.30 3.84
N THR A 125 -5.10 -7.44 4.51
CA THR A 125 -6.17 -8.36 4.09
C THR A 125 -7.54 -7.87 4.57
N LEU A 126 -7.58 -7.04 5.62
CA LEU A 126 -8.84 -6.48 6.13
C LEU A 126 -9.32 -5.34 5.22
N PRO A 127 -10.62 -5.31 4.87
CA PRO A 127 -11.20 -4.22 4.12
C PRO A 127 -11.31 -2.96 4.97
N TRP A 128 -11.25 -1.79 4.33
CA TRP A 128 -11.47 -0.49 4.96
C TRP A 128 -12.56 0.29 4.19
N PRO A 129 -13.84 -0.02 4.44
CA PRO A 129 -14.96 0.53 3.65
C PRO A 129 -15.11 2.05 3.82
N ASP A 130 -14.71 2.60 4.97
CA ASP A 130 -14.83 4.04 5.27
C ASP A 130 -13.75 4.90 4.56
N ALA A 131 -12.72 4.29 3.98
CA ALA A 131 -11.61 4.98 3.33
C ALA A 131 -11.78 5.01 1.80
N VAL A 132 -12.86 5.63 1.34
CA VAL A 132 -13.26 5.65 -0.06
C VAL A 132 -12.29 6.50 -0.91
N PRO A 133 -11.82 6.02 -2.08
CA PRO A 133 -11.02 6.82 -3.01
C PRO A 133 -11.67 8.15 -3.38
N GLY A 134 -10.88 9.22 -3.35
CA GLY A 134 -11.36 10.58 -3.64
C GLY A 134 -11.98 11.30 -2.43
N GLU A 135 -12.26 10.60 -1.33
CA GLU A 135 -12.63 11.23 -0.06
C GLU A 135 -11.38 11.47 0.80
N ALA A 136 -11.36 12.58 1.54
CA ALA A 136 -10.22 12.91 2.38
C ALA A 136 -10.17 11.98 3.59
N ILE A 137 -9.08 11.23 3.74
CA ILE A 137 -8.79 10.47 4.97
C ILE A 137 -8.04 11.42 5.91
N THR A 138 -8.55 11.59 7.14
CA THR A 138 -7.84 12.41 8.13
C THR A 138 -6.60 11.67 8.65
N GLU A 139 -5.64 12.43 9.19
CA GLU A 139 -4.43 11.84 9.76
C GLU A 139 -4.75 10.94 10.97
N GLU A 140 -5.81 11.26 11.71
CA GLU A 140 -6.31 10.46 12.83
C GLU A 140 -6.92 9.14 12.35
N GLN A 141 -7.71 9.16 11.27
CA GLN A 141 -8.29 7.93 10.69
C GLN A 141 -7.19 7.00 10.17
N LEU A 142 -6.22 7.56 9.44
CA LEU A 142 -5.07 6.80 8.97
C LEU A 142 -4.26 6.22 10.11
N ARG A 143 -3.95 7.04 11.12
CA ARG A 143 -3.22 6.60 12.31
C ARG A 143 -3.96 5.47 13.00
N ALA A 144 -5.25 5.65 13.29
CA ALA A 144 -6.05 4.64 13.98
C ALA A 144 -6.00 3.29 13.24
N PHE A 145 -6.13 3.30 11.93
CA PHE A 145 -6.11 2.08 11.12
C PHE A 145 -4.73 1.41 11.09
N VAL A 146 -3.66 2.16 10.83
CA VAL A 146 -2.30 1.58 10.71
C VAL A 146 -1.66 1.23 12.06
N THR A 147 -2.24 1.71 13.18
CA THR A 147 -1.83 1.32 14.55
C THR A 147 -2.74 0.27 15.18
N ASP A 148 -3.83 -0.12 14.52
CA ASP A 148 -4.66 -1.23 14.99
C ASP A 148 -3.88 -2.54 14.84
N GLU A 149 -3.61 -3.19 15.96
CA GLU A 149 -2.88 -4.47 16.02
C GLU A 149 -3.51 -5.52 15.09
N LYS A 150 -4.83 -5.51 14.91
CA LYS A 150 -5.51 -6.44 14.00
C LYS A 150 -5.15 -6.15 12.55
N VAL A 151 -5.05 -4.89 12.16
CA VAL A 151 -4.69 -4.49 10.78
C VAL A 151 -3.23 -4.81 10.51
N VAL A 152 -2.35 -4.52 11.47
CA VAL A 152 -0.92 -4.81 11.36
C VAL A 152 -0.69 -6.32 11.24
N THR A 153 -1.30 -7.12 12.10
CA THR A 153 -1.14 -8.59 12.11
C THR A 153 -1.89 -9.28 10.96
N ALA A 154 -2.94 -8.68 10.42
CA ALA A 154 -3.66 -9.16 9.24
C ALA A 154 -3.13 -8.56 7.91
N GLY A 155 -1.91 -8.04 7.91
CA GLY A 155 -1.28 -7.49 6.72
C GLY A 155 0.02 -8.19 6.35
N ALA A 156 0.43 -8.05 5.10
CA ALA A 156 1.82 -8.29 4.70
C ALA A 156 2.60 -6.98 4.71
N HIS A 157 3.85 -7.04 5.15
CA HIS A 157 4.74 -5.89 5.28
C HIS A 157 5.97 -6.08 4.39
N VAL A 158 6.23 -5.11 3.51
CA VAL A 158 7.29 -5.22 2.51
C VAL A 158 8.08 -3.94 2.43
N MET A 159 9.40 -4.04 2.49
CA MET A 159 10.31 -2.95 2.17
C MET A 159 10.62 -3.00 0.68
N LEU A 160 10.12 -2.03 -0.07
CA LEU A 160 10.24 -1.96 -1.52
C LEU A 160 11.43 -1.08 -1.92
N PRO A 161 12.35 -1.58 -2.77
CA PRO A 161 13.39 -0.73 -3.34
C PRO A 161 12.77 0.31 -4.29
N VAL A 162 13.19 1.56 -4.16
CA VAL A 162 12.71 2.66 -5.00
C VAL A 162 13.48 2.66 -6.32
N ARG A 163 12.75 2.60 -7.44
CA ARG A 163 13.31 2.77 -8.78
C ARG A 163 12.96 4.14 -9.33
N ARG A 164 13.81 4.63 -10.24
CA ARG A 164 13.59 5.83 -11.05
C ARG A 164 13.48 5.48 -12.51
N VAL A 165 12.84 6.34 -13.29
CA VAL A 165 12.85 6.21 -14.74
C VAL A 165 14.29 6.47 -15.19
N ARG A 166 14.95 5.46 -15.76
CA ARG A 166 16.23 5.67 -16.40
C ARG A 166 15.95 6.38 -17.73
N GLY A 167 16.41 7.63 -17.83
CA GLY A 167 16.52 8.34 -19.12
C GLY A 167 17.59 7.72 -20.00
#